data_AF-A0A6A6TJ73-F1
#
_entry.id   AF-A0A6A6TJ73-F1
#
_cell.length_a   1.000
_cell.length_b   1.000
_cell.length_c   1.000
_cell.angle_alpha   90.00
_cell.angle_beta   90.00
_cell.angle_gamma   90.00
#
_symmetry.space_group_name_H-M   'P 1'
#
loop_
_entity.id
_entity.type
_entity.pdbx_description
1 polymer ?
#
loop_
_entity_poly.entity_id
_entity_poly.type
_entity_poly.pdbx_seq_one_letter_code
_entity_poly.pdbx_strand_id
1 'polypeptide(L)'
;MGLKMGTFEAAGRKNKMEERQGQRWSMKDEGRGDPSLFFLYKAWDASFYTSASKHPSSTSYFSPTQNLPDSLELADSIKSLALTMKTASTIALAASITGAVALSGQATTTRYYDGQEGACGCGTSSSSMFSWQAGGSGFYTAAASQAIFDSAGSSWCGSGCGTCFKLTSTGSAPSGQGSGGASGQSITVMVTNLCPNAGNAQWCPQPGSENNYGYQYHFDLMASSSGLSEVLGDNPVVNFEQVSCPSAASSDYAQCQCAA
;
A
#
# COMPACT_ATOMS: atom_id res chain seq x y z
N MET A 1 -40.49 -18.75 58.22
CA MET A 1 -39.04 -18.70 57.93
C MET A 1 -38.75 -17.35 57.30
N GLY A 2 -38.15 -16.44 58.08
CA GLY A 2 -37.86 -15.07 57.66
C GLY A 2 -36.43 -14.93 57.20
N LEU A 3 -36.22 -14.26 56.06
CA LEU A 3 -34.91 -13.80 55.59
C LEU A 3 -34.96 -12.28 55.47
N LYS A 4 -34.09 -11.63 56.23
CA LYS A 4 -33.95 -10.19 56.38
C LYS A 4 -33.25 -9.58 55.16
N MET A 5 -33.75 -8.42 54.74
CA MET A 5 -33.06 -7.44 53.90
C MET A 5 -31.83 -6.88 54.65
N GLY A 6 -30.71 -6.77 53.93
CA GLY A 6 -29.51 -6.03 54.33
C GLY A 6 -29.25 -4.88 53.36
N THR A 7 -29.11 -3.69 53.92
CA THR A 7 -28.96 -2.39 53.26
C THR A 7 -27.52 -2.07 52.84
N PHE A 8 -27.44 -1.19 51.84
CA PHE A 8 -26.27 -0.56 51.22
C PHE A 8 -25.40 0.27 52.16
N GLU A 9 -24.09 0.30 51.89
CA GLU A 9 -23.24 1.47 52.21
C GLU A 9 -22.16 1.65 51.12
N ALA A 10 -22.19 2.79 50.45
CA ALA A 10 -21.29 3.17 49.37
C ALA A 10 -20.21 4.13 49.90
N ALA A 11 -18.95 3.74 49.84
CA ALA A 11 -17.82 4.61 50.20
C ALA A 11 -17.19 5.23 48.94
N GLY A 12 -17.53 6.50 48.68
CA GLY A 12 -16.85 7.31 47.67
C GLY A 12 -15.51 7.83 48.20
N ARG A 13 -14.42 7.63 47.43
CA ARG A 13 -13.15 8.34 47.63
C ARG A 13 -12.98 9.41 46.56
N LYS A 14 -12.89 10.66 47.02
CA LYS A 14 -12.50 11.84 46.24
C LYS A 14 -10.97 11.85 46.14
N ASN A 15 -10.42 11.77 44.93
CA ASN A 15 -9.00 12.05 44.70
C ASN A 15 -8.84 13.55 44.43
N LYS A 16 -8.18 14.21 45.39
CA LYS A 16 -7.72 15.60 45.31
C LYS A 16 -6.48 15.62 44.42
N MET A 17 -6.56 16.27 43.25
CA MET A 17 -5.36 16.63 42.48
C MET A 17 -4.70 17.82 43.16
N GLU A 18 -3.47 17.62 43.63
CA GLU A 18 -2.60 18.68 44.14
C GLU A 18 -1.40 18.76 43.20
N GLU A 19 -1.31 19.92 42.55
CA GLU A 19 -0.27 20.36 41.63
C GLU A 19 1.06 20.52 42.39
N ARG A 20 2.13 19.87 41.92
CA ARG A 20 3.50 20.17 42.36
C ARG A 20 4.40 20.45 41.17
N GLN A 21 4.95 21.65 41.23
CA GLN A 21 5.87 22.26 40.29
C GLN A 21 7.23 21.53 40.25
N GLY A 22 7.88 21.70 39.10
CA GLY A 22 9.11 21.10 38.61
C GLY A 22 10.16 20.61 39.61
N GLN A 23 10.68 19.41 39.32
CA GLN A 23 12.07 19.07 39.60
C GLN A 23 12.69 18.24 38.48
N ARG A 24 13.93 18.64 38.19
CA ARG A 24 14.92 18.15 37.24
C ARG A 24 15.40 16.75 37.66
N TRP A 25 15.23 15.74 36.81
CA TRP A 25 15.75 14.40 37.07
C TRP A 25 17.16 14.25 36.48
N SER A 26 18.14 14.19 37.38
CA SER A 26 19.47 13.63 37.12
C SER A 26 19.38 12.12 37.36
N MET A 27 19.62 11.31 36.33
CA MET A 27 19.75 9.86 36.50
C MET A 27 21.05 9.57 37.25
N LYS A 28 20.92 8.96 38.43
CA LYS A 28 22.00 8.24 39.09
C LYS A 28 21.84 6.76 38.75
N ASP A 29 22.93 6.19 38.28
CA ASP A 29 23.16 4.75 38.17
C ASP A 29 22.99 4.07 39.54
N GLU A 30 22.13 3.05 39.58
CA GLU A 30 22.27 1.93 40.50
C GLU A 30 21.98 0.64 39.73
N GLY A 31 23.03 -0.11 39.46
CA GLY A 31 22.95 -1.45 38.90
C GLY A 31 22.82 -2.51 39.99
N ARG A 32 22.07 -3.57 39.68
CA ARG A 32 22.45 -5.00 39.83
C ARG A 32 21.23 -5.90 39.61
N GLY A 33 21.33 -6.82 38.66
CA GLY A 33 20.47 -8.01 38.64
C GLY A 33 20.36 -8.69 37.27
N ASP A 34 21.07 -9.83 37.17
CA ASP A 34 20.87 -10.97 36.25
C ASP A 34 21.74 -11.06 34.96
N PRO A 35 22.81 -11.88 34.97
CA PRO A 35 23.62 -12.20 33.82
C PRO A 35 23.18 -13.53 33.19
N SER A 36 22.10 -13.52 32.42
CA SER A 36 21.70 -14.73 31.67
C SER A 36 20.92 -14.47 30.38
N LEU A 37 21.16 -13.36 29.67
CA LEU A 37 20.61 -13.12 28.32
C LEU A 37 21.59 -12.32 27.42
N PHE A 38 22.83 -12.81 27.29
CA PHE A 38 23.84 -12.24 26.37
C PHE A 38 24.26 -13.25 25.30
N PHE A 39 23.34 -13.56 24.38
CA PHE A 39 23.58 -14.12 23.05
C PHE A 39 22.26 -13.83 22.29
N LEU A 40 22.15 -13.00 21.26
CA LEU A 40 23.00 -12.68 20.14
C LEU A 40 22.65 -11.26 19.69
N TYR A 41 23.60 -10.32 19.70
CA TYR A 41 23.63 -9.21 18.74
C TYR A 41 25.02 -8.59 18.80
N LYS A 42 25.90 -9.07 17.92
CA LYS A 42 27.01 -8.32 17.31
C LYS A 42 27.77 -9.24 16.36
N ALA A 43 27.61 -9.00 15.07
CA ALA A 43 28.68 -9.10 14.08
C ALA A 43 28.19 -8.42 12.80
N TRP A 44 28.31 -7.09 12.76
CA TRP A 44 28.62 -6.40 11.52
C TRP A 44 30.13 -6.58 11.37
N ASP A 45 30.55 -7.44 10.45
CA ASP A 45 31.93 -7.47 10.00
C ASP A 45 31.94 -7.16 8.52
N ALA A 46 32.60 -6.04 8.21
CA ALA A 46 32.98 -5.66 6.88
C ALA A 46 34.03 -6.66 6.39
N SER A 47 33.81 -7.22 5.20
CA SER A 47 34.88 -7.80 4.42
C SER A 47 34.68 -7.44 2.96
N PHE A 48 35.54 -6.52 2.53
CA PHE A 48 36.01 -6.38 1.18
C PHE A 48 36.15 -7.75 0.49
N TYR A 49 35.52 -7.92 -0.65
CA TYR A 49 36.06 -8.78 -1.71
C TYR A 49 35.94 -8.05 -3.05
N THR A 50 37.06 -7.48 -3.44
CA THR A 50 37.41 -7.21 -4.83
C THR A 50 37.42 -8.52 -5.59
N SER A 51 36.67 -8.61 -6.69
CA SER A 51 36.92 -9.60 -7.73
C SER A 51 36.49 -9.07 -9.08
N ALA A 52 37.48 -8.53 -9.77
CA ALA A 52 37.47 -8.35 -11.20
C ALA A 52 37.44 -9.73 -11.89
N SER A 53 36.48 -9.96 -12.79
CA SER A 53 36.57 -11.01 -13.80
C SER A 53 36.37 -10.37 -15.17
N LYS A 54 37.47 -10.02 -15.84
CA LYS A 54 37.95 -10.67 -17.07
C LYS A 54 36.83 -10.96 -18.09
N HIS A 55 36.75 -10.05 -19.06
CA HIS A 55 36.28 -10.32 -20.41
C HIS A 55 37.04 -11.51 -21.03
N PRO A 56 36.32 -12.40 -21.73
CA PRO A 56 36.86 -13.06 -22.89
C PRO A 56 36.29 -12.43 -24.16
N SER A 57 37.20 -11.88 -24.96
CA SER A 57 37.03 -11.57 -26.37
C SER A 57 36.72 -12.86 -27.13
N SER A 58 35.62 -12.89 -27.88
CA SER A 58 35.53 -13.76 -29.06
C SER A 58 34.70 -13.08 -30.14
N THR A 59 35.42 -12.56 -31.12
CA THR A 59 34.99 -12.30 -32.47
C THR A 59 34.53 -13.61 -33.13
N SER A 60 33.33 -13.64 -33.70
CA SER A 60 33.10 -14.39 -34.94
C SER A 60 31.99 -13.74 -35.76
N TYR A 61 32.36 -13.49 -37.02
CA TYR A 61 31.54 -13.03 -38.12
C TYR A 61 30.43 -14.03 -38.43
N PHE A 62 29.22 -13.56 -38.72
CA PHE A 62 28.37 -14.08 -39.81
C PHE A 62 27.24 -13.08 -40.14
N SER A 63 27.35 -12.42 -41.28
CA SER A 63 26.20 -11.97 -42.09
C SER A 63 25.97 -13.05 -43.15
N PRO A 64 24.73 -13.32 -43.59
CA PRO A 64 24.16 -12.47 -44.63
C PRO A 64 22.64 -12.20 -44.49
N THR A 65 22.28 -10.98 -44.88
CA THR A 65 21.05 -10.56 -45.58
C THR A 65 19.94 -11.59 -45.73
N GLN A 66 18.75 -11.34 -45.15
CA GLN A 66 17.45 -11.64 -45.78
C GLN A 66 16.35 -10.64 -45.35
N ASN A 67 15.94 -9.82 -46.32
CA ASN A 67 14.57 -9.47 -46.69
C ASN A 67 13.62 -8.92 -45.62
N LEU A 68 13.49 -7.59 -45.65
CA LEU A 68 12.29 -6.86 -45.25
C LEU A 68 11.14 -7.19 -46.21
N PRO A 69 9.98 -7.66 -45.75
CA PRO A 69 8.77 -7.61 -46.55
C PRO A 69 8.22 -6.18 -46.58
N ASP A 70 7.92 -5.75 -47.80
CA ASP A 70 7.36 -4.47 -48.16
C ASP A 70 6.11 -4.12 -47.34
N SER A 71 6.09 -2.87 -46.91
CA SER A 71 4.90 -2.17 -46.49
C SER A 71 4.01 -2.00 -47.72
N LEU A 72 2.91 -2.75 -47.85
CA LEU A 72 1.72 -2.47 -48.67
C LEU A 72 0.84 -3.73 -48.78
N GLU A 73 0.02 -4.01 -47.77
CA GLU A 73 -1.25 -4.74 -47.97
C GLU A 73 -2.23 -4.36 -46.85
N LEU A 74 -2.67 -3.10 -46.90
CA LEU A 74 -3.79 -2.60 -46.12
C LEU A 74 -4.79 -1.93 -47.09
N ALA A 75 -5.30 -2.68 -48.06
CA ALA A 75 -6.53 -2.35 -48.81
C ALA A 75 -6.77 -3.38 -49.91
N ASP A 76 -7.47 -4.49 -49.64
CA ASP A 76 -8.35 -5.13 -50.64
C ASP A 76 -9.20 -6.29 -50.06
N SER A 77 -9.95 -6.01 -48.99
CA SER A 77 -11.03 -6.93 -48.55
C SER A 77 -12.36 -6.23 -48.25
N ILE A 78 -12.63 -5.10 -48.91
CA ILE A 78 -13.92 -4.36 -48.77
C ILE A 78 -14.56 -4.06 -50.14
N LYS A 79 -14.40 -4.94 -51.14
CA LYS A 79 -15.03 -4.78 -52.47
C LYS A 79 -15.90 -5.96 -52.91
N SER A 80 -16.56 -6.62 -51.97
CA SER A 80 -17.68 -7.49 -52.33
C SER A 80 -18.76 -7.47 -51.26
N LEU A 81 -19.53 -6.38 -51.20
CA LEU A 81 -20.93 -6.44 -50.77
C LEU A 81 -21.67 -5.15 -51.20
N ALA A 82 -21.99 -5.05 -52.47
CA ALA A 82 -22.97 -4.08 -52.95
C ALA A 82 -23.76 -4.69 -54.10
N LEU A 83 -24.77 -5.50 -53.78
CA LEU A 83 -26.09 -5.44 -54.41
C LEU A 83 -27.04 -6.42 -53.71
N THR A 84 -27.86 -5.90 -52.78
CA THR A 84 -29.31 -6.12 -52.73
C THR A 84 -29.84 -5.15 -51.68
N MET A 85 -30.35 -4.00 -52.14
CA MET A 85 -31.10 -3.07 -51.31
C MET A 85 -32.37 -3.75 -50.79
N LYS A 86 -32.40 -4.04 -49.49
CA LYS A 86 -33.65 -4.14 -48.74
C LYS A 86 -33.38 -3.73 -47.29
N THR A 87 -33.60 -2.45 -47.02
CA THR A 87 -33.82 -1.87 -45.68
C THR A 87 -32.96 -2.46 -44.56
N ALA A 88 -31.66 -2.16 -44.58
CA ALA A 88 -30.79 -2.35 -43.42
C ALA A 88 -30.50 -0.97 -42.83
N SER A 89 -31.19 -0.67 -41.73
CA SER A 89 -30.94 0.49 -40.88
C SER A 89 -29.45 0.56 -40.54
N THR A 90 -28.79 1.66 -40.91
CA THR A 90 -27.41 1.96 -40.54
C THR A 90 -27.35 2.18 -39.03
N ILE A 91 -27.08 1.12 -38.27
CA ILE A 91 -26.68 1.24 -36.87
C ILE A 91 -25.22 1.65 -36.87
N ALA A 92 -24.97 2.95 -36.78
CA ALA A 92 -23.65 3.47 -36.44
C ALA A 92 -23.35 3.04 -34.99
N LEU A 93 -22.52 2.01 -34.80
CA LEU A 93 -21.91 1.72 -33.51
C LEU A 93 -20.92 2.85 -33.20
N ALA A 94 -21.40 3.90 -32.53
CA ALA A 94 -20.51 4.80 -31.80
C ALA A 94 -19.91 4.00 -30.65
N ALA A 95 -18.71 3.45 -30.86
CA ALA A 95 -17.89 2.93 -29.78
C ALA A 95 -17.49 4.11 -28.88
N SER A 96 -18.28 4.36 -27.84
CA SER A 96 -17.94 5.32 -26.79
C SER A 96 -16.70 4.80 -26.08
N ILE A 97 -15.54 5.38 -26.41
CA ILE A 97 -14.30 5.20 -25.65
C ILE A 97 -14.52 5.95 -24.32
N THR A 98 -15.19 5.33 -23.36
CA THR A 98 -15.11 5.74 -21.96
C THR A 98 -13.70 5.43 -21.51
N GLY A 99 -12.79 6.41 -21.67
CA GLY A 99 -11.49 6.35 -21.04
C GLY A 99 -11.71 6.21 -19.53
N ALA A 100 -11.27 5.11 -18.95
CA ALA A 100 -11.27 4.94 -17.51
C ALA A 100 -10.42 6.08 -16.92
N VAL A 101 -11.06 6.98 -16.17
CA VAL A 101 -10.35 8.05 -15.47
C VAL A 101 -9.58 7.37 -14.34
N ALA A 102 -8.25 7.46 -14.37
CA ALA A 102 -7.40 6.97 -13.31
C ALA A 102 -7.81 7.61 -11.98
N LEU A 103 -8.05 6.79 -10.95
CA LEU A 103 -8.50 7.28 -9.66
C LEU A 103 -7.42 8.18 -9.04
N SER A 104 -7.79 9.37 -8.61
CA SER A 104 -6.89 10.34 -7.98
C SER A 104 -7.63 11.20 -6.96
N GLY A 105 -6.89 11.81 -6.05
CA GLY A 105 -7.46 12.67 -5.01
C GLY A 105 -6.48 12.95 -3.87
N GLN A 106 -7.02 13.33 -2.72
CA GLN A 106 -6.25 13.41 -1.48
C GLN A 106 -6.63 12.27 -0.55
N ALA A 107 -5.64 11.74 0.17
CA ALA A 107 -5.82 10.69 1.14
C ALA A 107 -5.02 10.99 2.41
N THR A 108 -5.49 10.43 3.52
CA THR A 108 -4.68 10.32 4.73
C THR A 108 -3.83 9.05 4.68
N THR A 109 -2.76 9.03 5.47
CA THR A 109 -1.94 7.83 5.63
C THR A 109 -1.72 7.52 7.11
N THR A 110 -1.63 6.24 7.42
CA THR A 110 -1.03 5.73 8.66
C THR A 110 0.03 4.70 8.32
N ARG A 111 0.58 4.05 9.36
CA ARG A 111 1.42 2.87 9.19
C ARG A 111 0.87 1.73 10.02
N TYR A 112 0.96 0.52 9.47
CA TYR A 112 0.59 -0.70 10.18
C TYR A 112 1.59 -1.83 9.95
N TYR A 113 1.57 -2.81 10.85
CA TYR A 113 2.26 -4.08 10.65
C TYR A 113 1.51 -5.17 11.39
N ASP A 114 1.04 -6.19 10.66
CA ASP A 114 0.31 -7.33 11.21
C ASP A 114 0.96 -8.69 10.90
N GLY A 115 1.91 -8.75 9.96
CA GLY A 115 2.55 -10.00 9.53
C GLY A 115 1.65 -10.93 8.70
N GLN A 116 0.45 -10.47 8.30
CA GLN A 116 -0.58 -11.31 7.69
C GLN A 116 -0.50 -11.29 6.15
N GLU A 117 -1.13 -12.29 5.54
CA GLU A 117 -1.24 -12.44 4.08
C GLU A 117 -1.84 -11.21 3.38
N GLY A 118 -2.81 -10.58 4.04
CA GLY A 118 -3.59 -9.48 3.48
C GLY A 118 -4.74 -9.94 2.59
N ALA A 119 -5.73 -9.06 2.42
CA ALA A 119 -6.98 -9.33 1.72
C ALA A 119 -6.86 -9.54 0.20
N CYS A 120 -5.65 -9.37 -0.36
CA CYS A 120 -5.33 -9.70 -1.75
C CYS A 120 -4.63 -11.05 -1.91
N GLY A 121 -4.49 -11.84 -0.83
CA GLY A 121 -3.94 -13.20 -0.89
C GLY A 121 -2.45 -13.24 -1.21
N CYS A 122 -1.66 -12.28 -0.71
CA CYS A 122 -0.24 -12.13 -1.04
C CYS A 122 0.66 -12.86 -0.02
N GLY A 123 0.42 -14.15 0.20
CA GLY A 123 1.12 -14.92 1.21
C GLY A 123 1.10 -16.43 0.96
N THR A 124 1.79 -17.17 1.83
CA THR A 124 1.79 -18.65 1.79
C THR A 124 0.71 -19.25 2.69
N SER A 125 0.16 -18.46 3.62
CA SER A 125 -0.92 -18.81 4.52
C SER A 125 -1.48 -17.55 5.15
N SER A 126 -2.65 -17.62 5.78
CA SER A 126 -3.33 -16.48 6.43
C SER A 126 -2.44 -15.70 7.41
N SER A 127 -1.44 -16.36 8.00
CA SER A 127 -0.55 -15.77 9.01
C SER A 127 0.86 -15.53 8.48
N SER A 128 1.06 -15.49 7.16
CA SER A 128 2.37 -15.33 6.55
C SER A 128 2.31 -14.56 5.23
N MET A 129 2.73 -13.30 5.24
CA MET A 129 2.98 -12.52 4.03
C MET A 129 4.18 -13.03 3.23
N PHE A 130 4.21 -12.78 1.93
CA PHE A 130 5.45 -12.81 1.16
C PHE A 130 6.41 -11.70 1.63
N SER A 131 7.71 -11.97 1.60
CA SER A 131 8.74 -11.05 2.11
C SER A 131 8.77 -9.69 1.41
N TRP A 132 8.45 -9.65 0.11
CA TRP A 132 8.40 -8.40 -0.66
C TRP A 132 7.31 -7.44 -0.18
N GLN A 133 6.27 -7.94 0.53
CA GLN A 133 5.25 -7.06 1.10
C GLN A 133 5.85 -6.10 2.13
N ALA A 134 6.90 -6.52 2.82
CA ALA A 134 7.65 -5.69 3.76
C ALA A 134 8.58 -4.67 3.07
N GLY A 135 8.43 -4.42 1.77
CA GLY A 135 9.21 -3.44 1.01
C GLY A 135 10.56 -3.95 0.52
N GLY A 136 11.37 -3.03 -0.04
CA GLY A 136 12.73 -3.31 -0.55
C GLY A 136 12.84 -3.55 -2.06
N SER A 137 11.72 -3.78 -2.76
CA SER A 137 11.67 -4.02 -4.21
C SER A 137 11.48 -2.76 -5.08
N GLY A 138 11.73 -1.57 -4.52
CA GLY A 138 11.54 -0.28 -5.22
C GLY A 138 10.08 0.21 -5.26
N PHE A 139 9.18 -0.45 -4.55
CA PHE A 139 7.81 -0.01 -4.27
C PHE A 139 7.43 -0.39 -2.83
N TYR A 140 6.28 0.12 -2.38
CA TYR A 140 5.72 -0.10 -1.06
C TYR A 140 4.36 -0.79 -1.16
N THR A 141 3.87 -1.37 -0.07
CA THR A 141 2.52 -1.96 -0.02
C THR A 141 1.63 -1.20 0.95
N ALA A 142 0.32 -1.31 0.73
CA ALA A 142 -0.68 -0.66 1.58
C ALA A 142 -1.93 -1.52 1.77
N ALA A 143 -2.54 -1.35 2.95
CA ALA A 143 -3.94 -1.66 3.18
C ALA A 143 -4.78 -0.42 2.84
N ALA A 144 -5.58 -0.48 1.78
CA ALA A 144 -6.33 0.68 1.31
C ALA A 144 -7.73 0.74 1.94
N SER A 145 -8.32 1.93 2.10
CA SER A 145 -9.72 2.06 2.51
C SER A 145 -10.66 1.37 1.53
N GLN A 146 -11.85 1.00 2.00
CA GLN A 146 -12.84 0.24 1.24
C GLN A 146 -13.11 0.82 -0.16
N ALA A 147 -13.17 2.15 -0.32
CA ALA A 147 -13.41 2.78 -1.61
C ALA A 147 -12.31 2.51 -2.67
N ILE A 148 -11.06 2.35 -2.23
CA ILE A 148 -9.92 2.01 -3.10
C ILE A 148 -9.83 0.49 -3.25
N PHE A 149 -10.00 -0.26 -2.16
CA PHE A 149 -9.90 -1.72 -2.18
C PHE A 149 -11.01 -2.36 -3.01
N ASP A 150 -12.26 -1.99 -2.76
CA ASP A 150 -13.43 -2.43 -3.51
C ASP A 150 -14.67 -1.58 -3.19
N SER A 151 -15.12 -0.76 -4.14
CA SER A 151 -16.27 0.13 -3.94
C SER A 151 -17.60 -0.61 -3.76
N ALA A 152 -17.69 -1.90 -4.13
CA ALA A 152 -18.86 -2.73 -3.90
C ALA A 152 -18.87 -3.37 -2.49
N GLY A 153 -17.82 -3.17 -1.69
CA GLY A 153 -17.75 -3.61 -0.31
C GLY A 153 -17.16 -5.01 -0.10
N SER A 154 -16.48 -5.58 -1.09
CA SER A 154 -15.76 -6.85 -0.89
C SER A 154 -14.68 -6.70 0.18
N SER A 155 -14.48 -7.74 0.98
CA SER A 155 -13.39 -7.81 1.97
C SER A 155 -12.25 -8.75 1.55
N TRP A 156 -12.33 -9.35 0.37
CA TRP A 156 -11.34 -10.31 -0.15
C TRP A 156 -11.30 -10.23 -1.68
N CYS A 157 -10.10 -10.24 -2.27
CA CYS A 157 -9.89 -10.04 -3.70
C CYS A 157 -10.70 -8.86 -4.26
N GLY A 158 -10.64 -7.72 -3.58
CA GLY A 158 -11.27 -6.50 -4.05
C GLY A 158 -10.76 -6.07 -5.41
N SER A 159 -11.60 -5.39 -6.19
CA SER A 159 -11.24 -4.91 -7.54
C SER A 159 -10.03 -3.97 -7.58
N GLY A 160 -9.64 -3.38 -6.45
CA GLY A 160 -8.43 -2.57 -6.29
C GLY A 160 -7.16 -3.36 -5.96
N CYS A 161 -7.24 -4.66 -5.68
CA CYS A 161 -6.05 -5.48 -5.41
C CYS A 161 -5.05 -5.43 -6.58
N GLY A 162 -3.76 -5.30 -6.26
CA GLY A 162 -2.68 -5.23 -7.24
C GLY A 162 -2.61 -3.91 -8.02
N THR A 163 -3.51 -2.95 -7.79
CA THR A 163 -3.41 -1.62 -8.38
C THR A 163 -2.33 -0.80 -7.67
N CYS A 164 -1.62 0.05 -8.44
CA CYS A 164 -0.58 0.91 -7.91
C CYS A 164 -0.99 2.37 -7.93
N PHE A 165 -0.53 3.10 -6.92
CA PHE A 165 -0.75 4.53 -6.76
C PHE A 165 0.58 5.23 -6.48
N LYS A 166 0.76 6.41 -7.08
CA LYS A 166 1.82 7.33 -6.66
C LYS A 166 1.26 8.23 -5.58
N LEU A 167 1.85 8.16 -4.38
CA LEU A 167 1.49 9.03 -3.25
C LEU A 167 2.52 10.14 -3.15
N THR A 168 2.07 11.39 -3.21
CA THR A 168 2.90 12.59 -3.10
C THR A 168 2.53 13.35 -1.83
N SER A 169 3.46 13.48 -0.89
CA SER A 169 3.23 14.21 0.36
C SER A 169 2.87 15.66 0.09
N THR A 170 1.83 16.17 0.75
CA THR A 170 1.46 17.59 0.71
C THR A 170 2.36 18.43 1.62
N GLY A 171 3.06 17.79 2.55
CA GLY A 171 3.84 18.44 3.60
C GLY A 171 3.10 18.60 4.93
N SER A 172 1.83 18.20 5.01
CA SER A 172 1.04 18.28 6.23
C SER A 172 0.58 16.90 6.71
N ALA A 173 0.05 16.83 7.94
CA ALA A 173 -0.66 15.68 8.48
C ALA A 173 -2.00 16.16 9.06
N PRO A 174 -2.98 15.26 9.29
CA PRO A 174 -4.18 15.61 10.04
C PRO A 174 -3.83 16.13 11.43
N SER A 175 -4.59 17.12 11.91
CA SER A 175 -4.28 17.85 13.14
C SER A 175 -4.06 16.90 14.33
N GLY A 176 -2.84 16.94 14.90
CA GLY A 176 -2.45 16.14 16.06
C GLY A 176 -2.22 14.66 15.80
N GLN A 177 -2.14 14.22 14.54
CA GLN A 177 -1.98 12.81 14.17
C GLN A 177 -0.66 12.49 13.46
N GLY A 178 0.26 13.44 13.41
CA GLY A 178 1.57 13.26 12.80
C GLY A 178 2.25 14.60 12.57
N SER A 179 3.49 14.54 12.11
CA SER A 179 4.27 15.73 11.70
C SER A 179 4.25 16.00 10.20
N GLY A 180 3.64 15.12 9.39
CA GLY A 180 3.66 15.21 7.94
C GLY A 180 5.00 14.75 7.37
N GLY A 181 5.31 15.18 6.15
CA GLY A 181 6.58 14.90 5.49
C GLY A 181 7.12 16.09 4.72
N ALA A 182 8.16 15.89 3.92
CA ALA A 182 8.58 16.92 2.98
C ALA A 182 7.61 16.98 1.80
N SER A 183 7.06 18.17 1.53
CA SER A 183 6.13 18.39 0.42
C SER A 183 6.77 18.01 -0.92
N GLY A 184 6.02 17.32 -1.78
CA GLY A 184 6.47 16.85 -3.09
C GLY A 184 7.22 15.51 -3.08
N GLN A 185 7.61 14.98 -1.91
CA GLN A 185 8.19 13.63 -1.83
C GLN A 185 7.17 12.59 -2.24
N SER A 186 7.60 11.61 -3.04
CA SER A 186 6.71 10.63 -3.66
C SER A 186 7.18 9.20 -3.45
N ILE A 187 6.22 8.29 -3.28
CA ILE A 187 6.44 6.85 -3.33
C ILE A 187 5.40 6.20 -4.25
N THR A 188 5.69 5.00 -4.74
CA THR A 188 4.69 4.14 -5.38
C THR A 188 4.26 3.06 -4.40
N VAL A 189 2.95 2.94 -4.18
CA VAL A 189 2.34 1.92 -3.32
C VAL A 189 1.48 0.97 -4.15
N MET A 190 1.50 -0.31 -3.82
CA MET A 190 0.57 -1.32 -4.36
C MET A 190 -0.42 -1.74 -3.29
N VAL A 191 -1.70 -1.87 -3.67
CA VAL A 191 -2.75 -2.35 -2.77
C VAL A 191 -2.64 -3.87 -2.63
N THR A 192 -2.31 -4.34 -1.43
CA THR A 192 -2.21 -5.78 -1.10
C THR A 192 -3.11 -6.21 0.05
N ASN A 193 -3.76 -5.26 0.70
CA ASN A 193 -4.66 -5.53 1.82
C ASN A 193 -5.82 -4.51 1.88
N LEU A 194 -6.80 -4.80 2.73
CA LEU A 194 -7.92 -3.91 3.06
C LEU A 194 -7.68 -3.29 4.43
N CYS A 195 -7.86 -1.98 4.55
CA CYS A 195 -8.11 -1.33 5.83
C CYS A 195 -9.63 -1.25 6.05
N PRO A 196 -10.24 -2.14 6.84
CA PRO A 196 -11.67 -2.16 7.02
C PRO A 196 -12.11 -0.99 7.89
N ASN A 197 -13.26 -0.39 7.57
CA ASN A 197 -13.86 0.65 8.40
C ASN A 197 -14.19 0.16 9.82
N ALA A 198 -14.60 -1.10 9.97
CA ALA A 198 -14.83 -1.70 11.28
C ALA A 198 -13.52 -1.71 12.09
N GLY A 199 -13.53 -0.99 13.22
CA GLY A 199 -12.34 -0.82 14.07
C GLY A 199 -11.38 0.30 13.64
N ASN A 200 -11.44 0.75 12.38
CA ASN A 200 -10.57 1.80 11.85
C ASN A 200 -11.32 3.01 11.28
N ALA A 201 -12.58 3.23 11.67
CA ALA A 201 -13.44 4.29 11.11
C ALA A 201 -12.86 5.71 11.22
N GLN A 202 -11.97 5.94 12.19
CA GLN A 202 -11.20 7.18 12.30
C GLN A 202 -10.39 7.50 11.03
N TRP A 203 -9.88 6.47 10.37
CA TRP A 203 -8.94 6.56 9.26
C TRP A 203 -9.55 6.06 7.95
N CYS A 204 -10.19 4.90 7.98
CA CYS A 204 -10.63 4.15 6.81
C CYS A 204 -12.15 4.29 6.65
N PRO A 205 -12.63 5.21 5.80
CA PRO A 205 -14.05 5.46 5.64
C PRO A 205 -14.73 4.36 4.81
N GLN A 206 -16.06 4.29 4.91
CA GLN A 206 -16.89 3.55 3.95
C GLN A 206 -16.89 4.25 2.59
N PRO A 207 -17.17 3.54 1.49
CA PRO A 207 -17.31 4.16 0.17
C PRO A 207 -18.33 5.30 0.17
N GLY A 208 -17.95 6.46 -0.39
CA GLY A 208 -18.80 7.66 -0.44
C GLY A 208 -18.90 8.46 0.87
N SER A 209 -18.15 8.08 1.90
CA SER A 209 -18.07 8.81 3.18
C SER A 209 -16.67 9.38 3.41
N GLU A 210 -16.54 10.27 4.38
CA GLU A 210 -15.26 10.81 4.84
C GLU A 210 -14.86 10.17 6.17
N ASN A 211 -13.56 10.12 6.43
CA ASN A 211 -13.03 9.77 7.75
C ASN A 211 -13.12 10.96 8.72
N ASN A 212 -12.64 10.80 9.95
CA ASN A 212 -12.72 11.85 10.98
C ASN A 212 -11.91 13.12 10.66
N TYR A 213 -11.15 13.11 9.57
CA TYR A 213 -10.30 14.21 9.12
C TYR A 213 -10.78 14.83 7.80
N GLY A 214 -11.95 14.41 7.28
CA GLY A 214 -12.53 14.97 6.05
C GLY A 214 -11.97 14.38 4.75
N TYR A 215 -11.39 13.18 4.78
CA TYR A 215 -10.86 12.52 3.58
C TYR A 215 -11.65 11.27 3.24
N GLN A 216 -12.00 11.11 1.96
CA GLN A 216 -12.73 9.95 1.43
C GLN A 216 -11.84 8.71 1.22
N TYR A 217 -10.52 8.90 1.30
CA TYR A 217 -9.53 7.88 0.98
C TYR A 217 -8.46 7.79 2.05
N HIS A 218 -7.95 6.57 2.23
CA HIS A 218 -6.89 6.29 3.18
C HIS A 218 -6.00 5.17 2.67
N PHE A 219 -4.69 5.32 2.90
CA PHE A 219 -3.69 4.27 2.69
C PHE A 219 -2.97 3.99 4.01
N ASP A 220 -3.18 2.81 4.56
CA ASP A 220 -2.42 2.36 5.72
C ASP A 220 -1.17 1.64 5.21
N LEU A 221 0.00 2.25 5.41
CA LEU A 221 1.24 1.85 4.75
C LEU A 221 1.94 0.76 5.56
N MET A 222 2.41 -0.31 4.91
CA MET A 222 3.10 -1.39 5.61
C MET A 222 4.43 -0.89 6.23
N ALA A 223 4.46 -0.81 7.56
CA ALA A 223 5.51 -0.17 8.37
C ALA A 223 6.85 -0.90 8.38
N SER A 224 6.87 -2.19 8.02
CA SER A 224 8.10 -2.95 7.82
C SER A 224 8.88 -2.52 6.57
N SER A 225 8.27 -1.72 5.70
CA SER A 225 8.94 -1.12 4.55
C SER A 225 10.01 -0.14 5.02
N SER A 226 11.24 -0.63 5.15
CA SER A 226 12.42 0.15 5.49
C SER A 226 12.48 1.44 4.67
N GLY A 227 12.71 2.56 5.34
CA GLY A 227 12.82 3.88 4.69
C GLY A 227 11.50 4.61 4.44
N LEU A 228 10.32 4.00 4.68
CA LEU A 228 9.03 4.70 4.46
C LEU A 228 8.92 6.00 5.27
N SER A 229 9.33 5.96 6.55
CA SER A 229 9.36 7.13 7.45
C SER A 229 10.33 8.20 6.97
N GLU A 230 11.45 7.78 6.37
CA GLU A 230 12.51 8.67 5.88
C GLU A 230 12.08 9.35 4.57
N VAL A 231 11.27 8.67 3.75
CA VAL A 231 10.84 9.19 2.44
C VAL A 231 9.57 10.03 2.54
N LEU A 232 8.49 9.49 3.11
CA LEU A 232 7.17 10.14 3.06
C LEU A 232 6.85 10.96 4.31
N GLY A 233 7.56 10.73 5.42
CA GLY A 233 7.30 11.37 6.71
C GLY A 233 6.22 10.67 7.53
N ASP A 234 5.76 11.32 8.60
CA ASP A 234 4.86 10.81 9.65
C ASP A 234 3.39 11.17 9.41
N ASN A 235 2.62 10.16 9.01
CA ASN A 235 1.20 10.24 8.65
C ASN A 235 0.86 11.42 7.72
N PRO A 236 1.63 11.64 6.64
CA PRO A 236 1.36 12.73 5.71
C PRO A 236 -0.03 12.59 5.08
N VAL A 237 -0.69 13.73 4.89
CA VAL A 237 -1.70 13.86 3.85
C VAL A 237 -0.98 13.78 2.51
N VAL A 238 -1.54 13.02 1.57
CA VAL A 238 -0.95 12.81 0.24
C VAL A 238 -1.93 13.17 -0.85
N ASN A 239 -1.42 13.73 -1.94
CA ASN A 239 -2.07 13.64 -3.23
C ASN A 239 -1.76 12.27 -3.82
N PHE A 240 -2.77 11.57 -4.33
CA PHE A 240 -2.58 10.27 -4.95
C PHE A 240 -3.12 10.24 -6.38
N GLU A 241 -2.50 9.42 -7.21
CA GLU A 241 -2.93 9.12 -8.57
C GLU A 241 -2.67 7.65 -8.86
N GLN A 242 -3.63 6.96 -9.49
CA GLN A 242 -3.44 5.59 -9.97
C GLN A 242 -2.44 5.61 -11.12
N VAL A 243 -1.44 4.73 -11.06
CA VAL A 243 -0.36 4.64 -12.03
C VAL A 243 -0.15 3.19 -12.45
N SER A 244 0.57 3.00 -13.57
CA SER A 244 1.09 1.67 -13.90
C SER A 244 2.02 1.18 -12.81
N CYS A 245 1.85 -0.08 -12.40
CA CYS A 245 2.75 -0.70 -11.44
C CYS A 245 4.17 -0.83 -12.01
N PRO A 246 5.22 -0.63 -11.19
CA PRO A 246 6.57 -1.04 -11.53
C PRO A 246 6.60 -2.53 -11.88
N SER A 247 7.48 -2.93 -12.81
CA SER A 247 7.56 -4.32 -13.27
C SER A 247 7.79 -5.33 -12.14
N ALA A 248 8.55 -4.95 -11.11
CA ALA A 248 8.73 -5.74 -9.90
C ALA A 248 7.41 -5.97 -9.16
N ALA A 249 6.62 -4.92 -8.94
CA ALA A 249 5.32 -5.01 -8.27
C ALA A 249 4.34 -5.91 -9.03
N SER A 250 4.27 -5.78 -10.36
CA SER A 250 3.43 -6.66 -11.17
C SER A 250 3.88 -8.13 -11.13
N SER A 251 5.19 -8.38 -11.11
CA SER A 251 5.74 -9.74 -11.01
C SER A 251 5.50 -10.35 -9.63
N ASP A 252 5.61 -9.54 -8.58
CA ASP A 252 5.35 -9.93 -7.21
C ASP A 252 3.86 -10.20 -6.98
N TYR A 253 2.98 -9.34 -7.49
CA TYR A 253 1.54 -9.51 -7.39
C TYR A 253 1.02 -10.77 -8.08
N ALA A 254 1.66 -11.20 -9.17
CA ALA A 254 1.31 -12.45 -9.86
C ALA A 254 1.45 -13.71 -8.99
N GLN A 255 2.14 -13.63 -7.84
CA GLN A 255 2.21 -14.71 -6.85
C GLN A 255 1.00 -14.74 -5.91
N CYS A 256 0.22 -13.66 -5.85
CA CYS A 256 -0.92 -13.54 -4.95
C CYS A 256 -2.12 -14.34 -5.47
N GLN A 257 -2.91 -14.90 -4.56
CA GLN A 257 -4.10 -15.67 -4.90
C GLN A 257 -5.11 -14.88 -5.75
N CYS A 258 -5.25 -13.56 -5.49
CA CYS A 258 -6.22 -12.72 -6.17
C CYS A 258 -5.77 -12.21 -7.55
N ALA A 259 -4.57 -12.59 -8.03
CA ALA A 259 -4.10 -12.21 -9.36
C ALA A 259 -4.70 -13.06 -10.49
N ALA A 260 -5.44 -14.13 -10.15
CA ALA A 260 -6.00 -15.13 -11.05
C ALA A 260 -7.45 -14.81 -11.49
#